data_AF-A0A9W4NC18-F1
#
_entry.id   AF-A0A9W4NC18-F1
#
_cell.length_a   1.000
_cell.length_b   1.000
_cell.length_c   1.000
_cell.angle_alpha   90.00
_cell.angle_beta   90.00
_cell.angle_gamma   90.00
#
_symmetry.space_group_name_H-M   'P 1'
#
loop_
_entity.id
_entity.type
_entity.pdbx_description
1 polymer ?
#
loop_
_entity_poly.entity_id
_entity_poly.type
_entity_poly.pdbx_seq_one_letter_code
_entity_poly.pdbx_strand_id
1 'polypeptide(L)'
;MDRCSLVSSYSLWRFGNRRAKVGPVGPKKYTTLWKIPSGIVETIFQLLSDLDRACFALSCKRFHDYYVSYNKKRGISVPSTLPRTLLLRRLQNARWVYCIRCQNLHRRSKLQFLKYGWGCDPKPVVSKCTSWCDIQHDDKVDICPCSTVTFHQKQHPVEYFKSQKLTLRHSSYEKASGWFMHLCIVEHPLARVCVQTQAYFNKMTNTFQVENQFAFKPSKKARSSSLFQNISFKLSRYETESWLKRFFHEAGSEFFIGNESSNWYQCHGWKIGEGEQGDTFNIILHRDLGGDRRPCKGWEDNCHT
;
A
#
# COMPACT_ATOMS: atom_id res chain seq x y z
N MET A 1 0.90 -40.77 19.97
CA MET A 1 1.34 -41.57 18.80
C MET A 1 0.52 -41.10 17.62
N ASP A 2 1.06 -40.12 16.90
CA ASP A 2 0.38 -39.43 15.81
C ASP A 2 0.48 -40.21 14.50
N ARG A 3 -0.67 -40.46 13.87
CA ARG A 3 -0.78 -40.71 12.44
C ARG A 3 -1.77 -39.70 11.87
N CYS A 4 -1.29 -38.53 11.49
CA CYS A 4 -2.00 -37.68 10.54
C CYS A 4 -1.52 -38.04 9.13
N SER A 5 -2.45 -38.61 8.37
CA SER A 5 -2.35 -39.02 6.99
C SER A 5 -2.05 -37.82 6.07
N LEU A 6 -0.99 -37.98 5.26
CA LEU A 6 -0.61 -37.11 4.16
C LEU A 6 -1.69 -37.14 3.07
N VAL A 7 -2.54 -36.11 3.00
CA VAL A 7 -3.34 -35.84 1.79
C VAL A 7 -2.49 -35.02 0.83
N SER A 8 -1.90 -35.73 -0.12
CA SER A 8 -1.19 -35.19 -1.28
C SER A 8 -2.12 -34.30 -2.12
N SER A 9 -1.93 -33.00 -2.06
CA SER A 9 -2.60 -32.00 -2.92
C SER A 9 -1.62 -31.48 -3.98
N TYR A 10 -1.13 -32.37 -4.84
CA TYR A 10 -0.31 -32.03 -6.01
C TYR A 10 -1.11 -32.15 -7.31
N SER A 11 -2.02 -31.20 -7.54
CA SER A 11 -2.79 -31.11 -8.79
C SER A 11 -2.94 -29.67 -9.27
N LEU A 12 -1.87 -28.85 -9.28
CA LEU A 12 -2.07 -27.41 -9.59
C LEU A 12 -0.95 -26.66 -10.33
N TRP A 13 -0.22 -27.33 -11.22
CA TRP A 13 0.61 -26.65 -12.22
C TRP A 13 0.52 -27.33 -13.59
N ARG A 14 -0.56 -27.05 -14.35
CA ARG A 14 -0.59 -27.31 -15.80
C ARG A 14 -0.37 -25.99 -16.54
N PHE A 15 0.89 -25.71 -16.88
CA PHE A 15 1.18 -24.75 -17.95
C PHE A 15 0.79 -25.42 -19.28
N GLY A 16 -0.35 -25.02 -19.85
CA GLY A 16 -0.77 -25.46 -21.17
C GLY A 16 0.16 -24.88 -22.23
N ASN A 17 1.06 -25.71 -22.78
CA ASN A 17 1.74 -25.41 -24.04
C ASN A 17 0.68 -25.36 -25.15
N ARG A 18 0.42 -24.17 -25.71
CA ARG A 18 -0.32 -24.03 -26.98
C ARG A 18 0.61 -23.47 -28.05
N ARG A 19 0.76 -24.24 -29.13
CA ARG A 19 1.26 -23.74 -30.42
C ARG A 19 0.19 -22.86 -31.05
N ALA A 20 0.50 -21.60 -31.27
CA ALA A 20 -0.21 -20.78 -32.26
C ALA A 20 0.40 -21.07 -33.64
N LYS A 21 -0.43 -21.33 -34.65
CA LYS A 21 -0.01 -21.37 -36.05
C LYS A 21 0.29 -19.93 -36.49
N VAL A 22 1.56 -19.55 -36.47
CA VAL A 22 2.11 -18.38 -37.16
C VAL A 22 3.17 -18.91 -38.11
N GLY A 23 3.26 -18.34 -39.32
CA GLY A 23 4.14 -18.78 -40.41
C GLY A 23 5.62 -18.93 -40.02
N PRO A 24 6.44 -19.56 -40.90
CA PRO A 24 7.72 -20.16 -40.53
C PRO A 24 8.80 -19.10 -40.36
N VAL A 25 8.80 -18.40 -39.23
CA VAL A 25 10.02 -17.86 -38.63
C VAL A 25 10.44 -18.88 -37.60
N GLY A 26 11.49 -19.66 -37.91
CA GLY A 26 11.95 -20.77 -37.07
C GLY A 26 12.05 -20.32 -35.61
N PRO A 27 11.32 -20.96 -34.67
CA PRO A 27 11.36 -20.56 -33.28
C PRO A 27 12.78 -20.79 -32.78
N LYS A 28 13.49 -19.69 -32.45
CA LYS A 28 14.70 -19.77 -31.63
C LYS A 28 14.29 -20.55 -30.38
N LYS A 29 14.78 -21.79 -30.27
CA LYS A 29 14.52 -22.66 -29.11
C LYS A 29 15.15 -21.97 -27.91
N TYR A 30 14.38 -21.16 -27.19
CA TYR A 30 14.82 -20.61 -25.91
C TYR A 30 15.25 -21.79 -25.05
N THR A 31 16.51 -21.78 -24.64
CA THR A 31 17.07 -22.75 -23.71
C THR A 31 16.20 -22.75 -22.47
N THR A 32 15.47 -23.84 -22.32
CA THR A 32 14.51 -24.07 -21.25
C THR A 32 15.21 -23.87 -19.90
N LEU A 33 14.62 -23.08 -19.00
CA LEU A 33 15.09 -22.84 -17.61
C LEU A 33 15.42 -24.14 -16.84
N TRP A 34 14.92 -25.26 -17.34
CA TRP A 34 15.24 -26.64 -16.97
C TRP A 34 16.71 -27.06 -17.15
N LYS A 35 17.59 -26.23 -17.71
CA LYS A 35 19.02 -26.55 -17.82
C LYS A 35 19.91 -25.86 -16.79
N ILE A 36 19.35 -25.04 -15.90
CA ILE A 36 20.17 -24.36 -14.89
C ILE A 36 20.72 -25.40 -13.90
N PRO A 37 22.05 -25.50 -13.73
CA PRO A 37 22.67 -26.34 -12.70
C PRO A 37 22.21 -25.94 -11.29
N SER A 38 22.11 -26.92 -10.38
CA SER A 38 21.70 -26.68 -8.99
C SER A 38 22.60 -25.69 -8.27
N GLY A 39 23.91 -25.72 -8.52
CA GLY A 39 24.86 -24.78 -7.93
C GLY A 39 24.53 -23.32 -8.23
N ILE A 40 24.12 -23.01 -9.47
CA ILE A 40 23.71 -21.64 -9.84
C ILE A 40 22.43 -21.24 -9.10
N VAL A 41 21.46 -22.15 -8.96
CA VAL A 41 20.22 -21.88 -8.20
C VAL A 41 20.52 -21.62 -6.73
N GLU A 42 21.44 -22.39 -6.12
CA GLU A 42 21.87 -22.16 -4.75
C GLU A 42 22.57 -20.80 -4.59
N THR A 43 23.44 -20.40 -5.54
CA THR A 43 24.05 -19.06 -5.55
C THR A 43 22.99 -17.96 -5.63
N ILE A 44 21.99 -18.11 -6.52
CA ILE A 44 20.86 -17.16 -6.61
C ILE A 44 20.16 -17.08 -5.25
N PHE A 45 19.86 -18.20 -4.61
CA PHE A 45 19.22 -18.19 -3.29
C PHE A 45 20.06 -17.52 -2.20
N GLN A 46 21.39 -17.64 -2.24
CA GLN A 46 22.27 -16.95 -1.30
C GLN A 46 22.25 -15.43 -1.47
N LEU A 47 22.05 -14.95 -2.70
CA LEU A 47 22.01 -13.52 -3.03
C LEU A 47 20.65 -12.88 -2.76
N LEU A 48 19.59 -13.67 -2.62
CA LEU A 48 18.22 -13.19 -2.44
C LEU A 48 17.81 -13.11 -0.96
N SER A 49 17.02 -12.09 -0.63
CA SER A 49 16.32 -12.01 0.66
C SER A 49 15.40 -13.23 0.85
N ASP A 50 15.01 -13.56 2.10
CA ASP A 50 14.12 -14.71 2.35
C ASP A 50 12.84 -14.65 1.52
N LEU A 51 12.30 -13.44 1.34
CA LEU A 51 11.14 -13.19 0.51
C LEU A 51 11.42 -13.47 -0.96
N ASP A 52 12.48 -12.89 -1.52
CA ASP A 52 12.78 -13.02 -2.95
C ASP A 52 13.14 -14.47 -3.30
N ARG A 53 13.77 -15.20 -2.37
CA ARG A 53 13.97 -16.65 -2.49
C ARG A 53 12.64 -17.37 -2.64
N ALA A 54 11.67 -17.10 -1.75
CA ALA A 54 10.35 -17.71 -1.83
C ALA A 54 9.62 -17.35 -3.13
N CYS A 55 9.70 -16.10 -3.58
CA CYS A 55 9.17 -15.65 -4.88
C CYS A 55 9.79 -16.44 -6.04
N PHE A 56 11.12 -16.52 -6.07
CA PHE A 56 11.87 -17.23 -7.10
C PHE A 56 11.53 -18.72 -7.10
N ALA A 57 11.49 -19.33 -5.93
CA ALA A 57 11.10 -20.72 -5.72
C ALA A 57 9.72 -21.03 -6.30
N LEU A 58 8.76 -20.12 -6.12
CA LEU A 58 7.37 -20.32 -6.54
C LEU A 58 7.14 -20.07 -8.04
N SER A 59 8.15 -19.61 -8.78
CA SER A 59 8.05 -19.45 -10.24
C SER A 59 8.01 -20.78 -11.00
N CYS A 60 8.57 -21.86 -10.45
CA CYS A 60 8.43 -23.21 -11.01
C CYS A 60 8.62 -24.31 -9.97
N LYS A 61 8.02 -25.49 -10.21
CA LYS A 61 8.13 -26.66 -9.31
C LYS A 61 9.57 -27.00 -8.95
N ARG A 62 10.49 -26.94 -9.91
CA ARG A 62 11.89 -27.28 -9.69
C ARG A 62 12.61 -26.31 -8.76
N PHE A 63 12.36 -25.01 -8.88
CA PHE A 63 12.95 -24.03 -7.96
C PHE A 63 12.35 -24.15 -6.56
N HIS A 64 11.08 -24.53 -6.46
CA HIS A 64 10.48 -24.88 -5.17
C HIS A 64 11.19 -26.07 -4.51
N ASP A 65 11.47 -27.13 -5.27
CA ASP A 65 12.21 -28.29 -4.76
C ASP A 65 13.62 -27.90 -4.28
N TYR A 66 14.33 -27.05 -5.04
CA TYR A 66 15.62 -26.50 -4.60
C TYR A 66 15.51 -25.63 -3.36
N TYR A 67 14.47 -24.81 -3.24
CA TYR A 67 14.24 -23.95 -2.08
C TYR A 67 14.02 -24.76 -0.80
N VAL A 68 13.22 -25.83 -0.87
CA VAL A 68 13.01 -26.75 0.25
C VAL A 68 14.33 -27.42 0.64
N SER A 69 15.10 -27.91 -0.33
CA SER A 69 16.42 -28.51 -0.07
C SER A 69 17.41 -27.51 0.54
N TYR A 70 17.49 -26.31 -0.02
CA TYR A 70 18.37 -25.22 0.41
C TYR A 70 18.12 -24.82 1.87
N ASN A 71 16.85 -24.60 2.23
CA ASN A 71 16.49 -24.24 3.61
C ASN A 71 16.70 -25.39 4.59
N LYS A 72 16.39 -26.63 4.19
CA LYS A 72 16.65 -27.82 5.02
C LYS A 72 18.15 -27.96 5.35
N LYS A 73 19.05 -27.76 4.38
CA LYS A 73 20.50 -27.79 4.59
C LYS A 73 20.98 -26.72 5.59
N ARG A 74 20.25 -25.61 5.70
CA ARG A 74 20.61 -24.48 6.58
C ARG A 74 19.86 -24.47 7.91
N GLY A 75 19.05 -25.49 8.21
CA GLY A 75 18.22 -25.51 9.41
C GLY A 75 17.17 -24.39 9.45
N ILE A 76 16.89 -23.75 8.31
CA ILE A 76 15.84 -22.73 8.20
C ILE A 76 14.54 -23.48 8.09
N SER A 77 13.63 -23.27 9.05
CA SER A 77 12.27 -23.78 8.92
C SER A 77 11.66 -23.15 7.67
N VAL A 78 11.47 -23.96 6.63
CA VAL A 78 10.63 -23.55 5.52
C VAL A 78 9.25 -23.37 6.14
N PRO A 79 8.65 -22.17 6.09
CA PRO A 79 7.25 -22.05 6.42
C PRO A 79 6.55 -23.00 5.45
N SER A 80 6.06 -24.14 5.96
CA SER A 80 5.37 -25.17 5.17
C SER A 80 4.23 -24.55 4.35
N THR A 81 3.77 -23.40 4.82
CA THR A 81 2.87 -22.47 4.18
C THR A 81 3.40 -21.06 4.39
N LEU A 82 4.36 -20.60 3.59
CA LEU A 82 4.36 -19.17 3.26
C LEU A 82 3.02 -18.99 2.54
N PRO A 83 2.01 -18.35 3.15
CA PRO A 83 0.67 -18.41 2.60
C PRO A 83 0.76 -17.89 1.18
N ARG A 84 0.39 -18.71 0.19
CA ARG A 84 0.40 -18.35 -1.24
C ARG A 84 -0.17 -16.94 -1.44
N THR A 85 -1.17 -16.60 -0.63
CA THR A 85 -1.80 -15.29 -0.53
C THR A 85 -0.84 -14.15 -0.17
N LEU A 86 0.06 -14.30 0.80
CA LEU A 86 1.06 -13.28 1.17
C LEU A 86 2.07 -13.04 0.04
N LEU A 87 2.53 -14.11 -0.59
CA LEU A 87 3.40 -13.99 -1.77
C LEU A 87 2.69 -13.21 -2.88
N LEU A 88 1.51 -13.68 -3.28
CA LEU A 88 0.80 -13.08 -4.40
C LEU A 88 0.43 -11.61 -4.12
N ARG A 89 0.13 -11.26 -2.87
CA ARG A 89 -0.04 -9.86 -2.44
C ARG A 89 1.23 -9.03 -2.65
N ARG A 90 2.39 -9.55 -2.27
CA ARG A 90 3.67 -8.84 -2.47
C ARG A 90 4.07 -8.70 -3.94
N LEU A 91 3.60 -9.61 -4.80
CA LEU A 91 3.79 -9.54 -6.24
C LEU A 91 2.84 -8.55 -6.95
N GLN A 92 1.92 -7.91 -6.22
CA GLN A 92 1.08 -6.85 -6.78
C GLN A 92 1.93 -5.66 -7.22
N ASN A 93 1.58 -5.08 -8.36
CA ASN A 93 2.21 -3.89 -8.90
C ASN A 93 1.25 -3.20 -9.90
N ALA A 94 1.72 -2.13 -10.55
CA ALA A 94 0.93 -1.37 -11.52
C ALA A 94 0.35 -2.24 -12.67
N ARG A 95 0.97 -3.38 -12.99
CA ARG A 95 0.52 -4.30 -14.05
C ARG A 95 -0.29 -5.49 -13.52
N TRP A 96 -0.07 -5.92 -12.28
CA TRP A 96 -0.62 -7.15 -11.71
C TRP A 96 -1.32 -6.90 -10.38
N VAL A 97 -2.53 -7.43 -10.23
CA VAL A 97 -3.34 -7.28 -9.01
C VAL A 97 -3.76 -8.65 -8.49
N TYR A 98 -3.60 -8.85 -7.19
CA TYR A 98 -3.99 -10.08 -6.52
C TYR A 98 -5.49 -10.07 -6.28
N CYS A 99 -6.16 -11.15 -6.69
CA CYS A 99 -7.56 -11.39 -6.37
C CYS A 99 -7.63 -12.33 -5.17
N ILE A 100 -8.24 -11.86 -4.08
CA ILE A 100 -8.42 -12.65 -2.87
C ILE A 100 -9.35 -13.85 -3.07
N ARG A 101 -10.35 -13.72 -3.95
CA ARG A 101 -11.35 -14.77 -4.22
C ARG A 101 -10.74 -15.97 -4.95
N CYS A 102 -10.00 -15.71 -6.03
CA CYS A 102 -9.40 -16.79 -6.82
C CYS A 102 -7.96 -17.13 -6.41
N GLN A 103 -7.37 -16.35 -5.50
CA GLN A 103 -5.99 -16.46 -5.04
C GLN A 103 -4.97 -16.49 -6.20
N ASN A 104 -5.12 -15.60 -7.18
CA ASN A 104 -4.21 -15.43 -8.31
C ASN A 104 -3.94 -13.96 -8.62
N LEU A 105 -2.87 -13.70 -9.38
CA LEU A 105 -2.56 -12.40 -9.95
C LEU A 105 -3.24 -12.26 -11.32
N HIS A 106 -3.91 -11.13 -11.52
CA HIS A 106 -4.52 -10.75 -12.79
C HIS A 106 -3.86 -9.50 -13.34
N ARG A 107 -3.83 -9.37 -14.67
CA ARG A 107 -3.35 -8.15 -15.31
C ARG A 107 -4.36 -7.01 -15.08
N ARG A 108 -3.90 -5.84 -14.61
CA ARG A 108 -4.76 -4.68 -14.26
C ARG A 108 -5.68 -4.25 -15.40
N SER A 109 -5.18 -4.26 -16.64
CA SER A 109 -5.99 -3.92 -17.83
C SER A 109 -7.19 -4.86 -18.04
N LYS A 110 -7.06 -6.16 -17.73
CA LYS A 110 -8.17 -7.11 -17.84
C LYS A 110 -9.19 -6.97 -16.70
N LEU A 111 -8.77 -6.39 -15.59
CA LEU A 111 -9.62 -6.15 -14.42
C LEU A 111 -10.43 -4.86 -14.54
N GLN A 112 -9.92 -3.83 -15.23
CA GLN A 112 -10.70 -2.63 -15.55
C GLN A 112 -11.96 -2.98 -16.37
N PHE A 113 -11.88 -3.97 -17.26
CA PHE A 113 -13.06 -4.48 -17.99
C PHE A 113 -14.09 -5.17 -17.08
N LEU A 114 -13.67 -5.75 -15.95
CA LEU A 114 -14.57 -6.38 -14.99
C LEU A 114 -15.29 -5.38 -14.07
N LYS A 115 -14.80 -4.13 -13.96
CA LYS A 115 -15.48 -3.06 -13.21
C LYS A 115 -16.84 -2.68 -13.80
N TYR A 116 -17.08 -2.95 -15.08
CA TYR A 116 -18.30 -2.54 -15.78
C TYR A 116 -19.35 -3.66 -15.94
N GLY A 117 -19.20 -4.78 -15.23
CA GLY A 117 -20.22 -5.85 -15.24
C GLY A 117 -20.29 -6.66 -16.55
N TRP A 118 -19.36 -6.45 -17.49
CA TRP A 118 -19.33 -7.22 -18.73
C TRP A 118 -18.69 -8.59 -18.51
N GLY A 119 -19.50 -9.64 -18.66
CA GLY A 119 -19.05 -11.02 -18.65
C GLY A 119 -18.00 -11.26 -19.73
N CYS A 120 -16.78 -11.55 -19.32
CA CYS A 120 -15.68 -11.83 -20.25
C CYS A 120 -15.90 -13.16 -20.99
N ASP A 121 -15.85 -13.08 -22.32
CA ASP A 121 -15.98 -14.14 -23.33
C ASP A 121 -15.45 -15.53 -22.90
N PRO A 122 -16.19 -16.63 -23.17
CA PRO A 122 -15.88 -17.97 -22.69
C PRO A 122 -14.80 -18.66 -23.53
N LYS A 123 -13.51 -18.51 -23.15
CA LYS A 123 -12.43 -19.57 -23.07
C LYS A 123 -11.01 -18.99 -23.34
N PRO A 124 -9.90 -19.66 -22.93
CA PRO A 124 -9.82 -21.01 -22.36
C PRO A 124 -9.08 -21.19 -21.01
N VAL A 125 -9.65 -22.08 -20.18
CA VAL A 125 -9.00 -23.19 -19.41
C VAL A 125 -7.82 -22.86 -18.48
N VAL A 126 -7.89 -21.77 -17.73
CA VAL A 126 -7.31 -21.72 -16.37
C VAL A 126 -8.43 -21.16 -15.50
N SER A 127 -8.82 -21.90 -14.46
CA SER A 127 -9.94 -21.63 -13.54
C SER A 127 -10.35 -20.15 -13.51
N LYS A 128 -11.39 -19.81 -14.29
CA LYS A 128 -11.85 -18.42 -14.42
C LYS A 128 -12.38 -17.95 -13.07
N CYS A 129 -11.91 -16.80 -12.60
CA CYS A 129 -12.58 -16.03 -11.55
C CYS A 129 -13.88 -15.51 -12.18
N THR A 130 -15.00 -16.23 -11.97
CA THR A 130 -16.30 -15.97 -12.63
C THR A 130 -17.22 -15.04 -11.84
N SER A 131 -16.80 -14.58 -10.66
CA SER A 131 -17.59 -13.70 -9.81
C SER A 131 -16.76 -12.49 -9.42
N TRP A 132 -17.34 -11.29 -9.58
CA TRP A 132 -16.96 -9.99 -9.01
C TRP A 132 -15.69 -10.08 -8.16
N CYS A 133 -14.55 -10.10 -8.85
CA CYS A 133 -13.28 -10.36 -8.20
C CYS A 133 -12.96 -9.08 -7.43
N ASP A 134 -12.94 -9.16 -6.10
CA ASP A 134 -12.61 -8.02 -5.25
C ASP A 134 -11.13 -7.66 -5.49
N ILE A 135 -10.93 -6.60 -6.27
CA ILE A 135 -9.63 -6.12 -6.72
C ILE A 135 -9.03 -5.36 -5.55
N GLN A 136 -7.94 -5.88 -4.99
CA GLN A 136 -7.14 -5.11 -4.05
C GLN A 136 -6.41 -4.02 -4.86
N HIS A 137 -6.90 -2.78 -4.78
CA HIS A 137 -6.32 -1.62 -5.44
C HIS A 137 -4.84 -1.42 -5.02
N ASP A 138 -4.12 -0.51 -5.68
CA ASP A 138 -2.91 0.07 -5.07
C ASP A 138 -3.40 0.93 -3.92
N ASP A 139 -3.76 0.27 -2.84
CA ASP A 139 -4.27 0.77 -1.57
C ASP A 139 -3.22 1.61 -0.86
N LYS A 140 -2.88 2.71 -1.51
CA LYS A 140 -2.09 3.79 -0.97
C LYS A 140 -3.04 4.71 -0.24
N VAL A 141 -2.68 5.04 0.98
CA VAL A 141 -3.36 6.02 1.80
C VAL A 141 -2.35 7.09 2.15
N ASP A 142 -2.74 8.34 1.97
CA ASP A 142 -1.87 9.46 2.26
C ASP A 142 -1.73 9.60 3.77
N ILE A 143 -0.51 9.58 4.30
CA ILE A 143 -0.25 9.89 5.72
C ILE A 143 0.15 11.35 5.91
N CYS A 144 0.61 11.99 4.84
CA CYS A 144 1.09 13.35 4.77
C CYS A 144 0.90 13.84 3.32
N PRO A 145 0.75 15.15 3.05
CA PRO A 145 0.67 15.66 1.68
C PRO A 145 1.82 15.22 0.75
N CYS A 146 3.00 14.90 1.30
CA CYS A 146 4.15 14.43 0.54
C CYS A 146 4.49 12.94 0.76
N SER A 147 3.66 12.17 1.46
CA SER A 147 3.94 10.76 1.75
C SER A 147 2.69 9.90 1.80
N THR A 148 2.79 8.73 1.17
CA THR A 148 1.71 7.73 1.08
C THR A 148 2.21 6.39 1.58
N VAL A 149 1.33 5.61 2.22
CA VAL A 149 1.63 4.25 2.67
C VAL A 149 0.68 3.27 2.03
N THR A 150 1.21 2.13 1.62
CA THR A 150 0.40 0.99 1.21
C THR A 150 -0.12 0.25 2.44
N PHE A 151 -1.20 -0.53 2.28
CA PHE A 151 -1.67 -1.40 3.35
C PHE A 151 -0.61 -2.37 3.88
N HIS A 152 0.25 -2.91 3.00
CA HIS A 152 1.35 -3.77 3.44
C HIS A 152 2.37 -3.00 4.30
N GLN A 153 2.68 -1.76 3.92
CA GLN A 153 3.55 -0.89 4.72
C GLN A 153 2.91 -0.52 6.07
N LYS A 154 1.59 -0.36 6.12
CA LYS A 154 0.83 -0.18 7.37
C LYS A 154 0.96 -1.37 8.32
N GLN A 155 0.99 -2.60 7.80
CA GLN A 155 1.17 -3.81 8.61
C GLN A 155 2.58 -3.94 9.19
N HIS A 156 3.54 -3.25 8.59
CA HIS A 156 4.95 -3.26 8.97
C HIS A 156 5.46 -1.82 9.10
N PRO A 157 4.85 -0.99 9.96
CA PRO A 157 5.10 0.45 9.98
C PRO A 157 6.52 0.72 10.47
N VAL A 158 7.03 -0.09 11.39
CA VAL A 158 8.39 0.00 11.91
C VAL A 158 9.43 -0.18 10.81
N GLU A 159 9.31 -1.24 10.02
CA GLU A 159 10.22 -1.53 8.91
C GLU A 159 10.12 -0.45 7.84
N TYR A 160 8.89 -0.07 7.49
CA TYR A 160 8.64 0.96 6.49
C TYR A 160 9.24 2.31 6.89
N PHE A 161 8.91 2.85 8.06
CA PHE A 161 9.38 4.18 8.47
C PHE A 161 10.89 4.22 8.72
N LYS A 162 11.49 3.13 9.17
CA LYS A 162 12.96 3.00 9.22
C LYS A 162 13.58 3.14 7.82
N SER A 163 12.97 2.51 6.82
CA SER A 163 13.45 2.63 5.43
C SER A 163 13.28 4.03 4.85
N GLN A 164 12.27 4.79 5.31
CA GLN A 164 11.98 6.14 4.82
C GLN A 164 12.90 7.22 5.39
N LYS A 165 13.73 6.92 6.40
CA LYS A 165 14.63 7.92 7.03
C LYS A 165 15.56 8.61 6.02
N LEU A 166 15.90 7.94 4.92
CA LEU A 166 16.77 8.48 3.87
C LEU A 166 16.01 9.26 2.80
N THR A 167 14.75 8.94 2.55
CA THR A 167 13.92 9.51 1.48
C THR A 167 13.10 10.71 1.96
N LEU A 168 12.54 10.64 3.17
CA LEU A 168 11.78 11.73 3.77
C LEU A 168 12.71 12.61 4.60
N ARG A 169 13.09 13.76 4.04
CA ARG A 169 13.79 14.80 4.79
C ARG A 169 12.95 15.18 6.02
N HIS A 170 13.62 15.41 7.15
CA HIS A 170 12.97 15.76 8.43
C HIS A 170 11.96 14.70 8.93
N SER A 171 12.26 13.42 8.70
CA SER A 171 11.57 12.32 9.36
C SER A 171 12.38 11.77 10.53
N SER A 172 11.70 11.40 11.61
CA SER A 172 12.26 10.68 12.74
C SER A 172 11.35 9.51 13.11
N TYR A 173 11.96 8.41 13.51
CA TYR A 173 11.26 7.23 14.00
C TYR A 173 11.81 6.89 15.37
N GLU A 174 10.94 6.90 16.39
CA GLU A 174 11.31 6.58 17.75
C GLU A 174 10.96 5.12 18.05
N LYS A 175 12.00 4.28 18.18
CA LYS A 175 11.84 2.83 18.33
C LYS A 175 11.11 2.44 19.63
N ALA A 176 11.28 3.21 20.71
CA ALA A 176 10.71 2.91 22.02
C ALA A 176 9.19 3.09 22.05
N SER A 177 8.71 4.21 21.50
CA SER A 177 7.28 4.55 21.42
C SER A 177 6.60 3.88 20.22
N GLY A 178 7.36 3.57 19.17
CA GLY A 178 6.81 3.10 17.89
C GLY A 178 6.22 4.23 17.06
N TRP A 179 6.57 5.48 17.38
CA TRP A 179 6.02 6.67 16.75
C TRP A 179 6.88 7.08 15.57
N PHE A 180 6.22 7.40 14.48
CA PHE A 180 6.81 8.07 13.33
C PHE A 180 6.42 9.53 13.36
N MET A 181 7.41 10.42 13.25
CA MET A 181 7.19 11.84 13.05
C MET A 181 7.79 12.29 11.73
N HIS A 182 7.05 13.15 11.03
CA HIS A 182 7.51 13.73 9.79
C HIS A 182 7.08 15.19 9.70
N LEU A 183 8.01 16.04 9.30
CA LEU A 183 7.78 17.46 9.05
C LEU A 183 7.93 17.74 7.55
N CYS A 184 6.93 18.34 6.95
CA CYS A 184 7.03 18.84 5.58
C CYS A 184 6.42 20.25 5.45
N ILE A 185 6.70 20.87 4.32
CA ILE A 185 6.26 22.23 4.03
C ILE A 185 5.53 22.19 2.69
N VAL A 186 4.30 22.69 2.69
CA VAL A 186 3.51 22.89 1.49
C VAL A 186 3.44 24.39 1.22
N GLU A 187 3.91 24.77 0.03
CA GLU A 187 3.87 26.15 -0.45
C GLU A 187 2.57 26.38 -1.22
N HIS A 188 1.84 27.43 -0.87
CA HIS A 188 0.64 27.86 -1.57
C HIS A 188 0.72 29.38 -1.81
N PRO A 189 0.21 29.92 -2.92
CA PRO A 189 0.29 31.36 -3.21
C PRO A 189 -0.23 32.26 -2.08
N LEU A 190 -1.17 31.76 -1.28
CA LEU A 190 -1.74 32.51 -0.17
C LEU A 190 -1.05 32.25 1.19
N ALA A 191 -0.50 31.08 1.43
CA ALA A 191 0.06 30.71 2.74
C ALA A 191 1.11 29.62 2.63
N ARG A 192 2.03 29.59 3.59
CA ARG A 192 2.97 28.48 3.77
C ARG A 192 2.47 27.59 4.90
N VAL A 193 2.38 26.28 4.66
CA VAL A 193 1.87 25.32 5.66
C VAL A 193 2.99 24.44 6.13
N CYS A 194 3.27 24.46 7.43
CA CYS A 194 4.12 23.45 8.07
C CYS A 194 3.23 22.29 8.51
N VAL A 195 3.47 21.11 7.96
CA VAL A 195 2.70 19.90 8.27
C VAL A 195 3.56 19.02 9.17
N GLN A 196 3.06 18.77 10.38
CA GLN A 196 3.62 17.78 11.29
C GLN A 196 2.72 16.55 11.27
N THR A 197 3.24 15.45 10.73
CA THR A 197 2.58 14.15 10.72
C THR A 197 3.14 13.30 11.86
N GLN A 198 2.25 12.76 12.68
CA GLN A 198 2.55 11.71 13.66
C GLN A 198 1.79 10.46 13.26
N ALA A 199 2.46 9.31 13.16
CA ALA A 199 1.81 8.05 12.88
C ALA A 199 2.26 6.99 13.88
N TYR A 200 1.31 6.22 14.40
CA TYR A 200 1.59 5.23 15.45
C TYR A 200 0.55 4.11 15.45
N PHE A 201 0.93 2.97 16.02
CA PHE A 201 0.01 1.86 16.23
C PHE A 201 -0.62 1.98 17.63
N ASN A 202 -1.93 2.23 17.68
CA ASN A 202 -2.67 2.26 18.93
C ASN A 202 -2.90 0.82 19.42
N LYS A 203 -2.20 0.44 20.48
CA LYS A 203 -2.28 -0.90 21.08
C LYS A 203 -3.66 -1.23 21.67
N MET A 204 -4.41 -0.23 22.12
CA MET A 204 -5.73 -0.44 22.74
C MET A 204 -6.79 -0.76 21.68
N THR A 205 -6.81 0.01 20.59
CA THR A 205 -7.77 -0.20 19.49
C THR A 205 -7.27 -1.20 18.46
N ASN A 206 -5.99 -1.59 18.53
CA ASN A 206 -5.30 -2.38 17.51
C ASN A 206 -5.41 -1.74 16.12
N THR A 207 -5.32 -0.41 16.05
CA THR A 207 -5.45 0.37 14.80
C THR A 207 -4.26 1.28 14.55
N PHE A 208 -3.99 1.54 13.27
CA PHE A 208 -2.94 2.48 12.86
C PHE A 208 -3.52 3.90 12.80
N GLN A 209 -3.05 4.77 13.69
CA GLN A 209 -3.51 6.15 13.80
C GLN A 209 -2.54 7.09 13.10
N VAL A 210 -3.09 8.13 12.48
CA VAL A 210 -2.33 9.22 11.87
C VAL A 210 -2.91 10.53 12.34
N GLU A 211 -2.07 11.36 12.93
CA GLU A 211 -2.37 12.73 13.29
C GLU A 211 -1.57 13.67 12.39
N ASN A 212 -2.24 14.66 11.82
CA ASN A 212 -1.64 15.72 11.03
C ASN A 212 -1.96 17.06 11.69
N GLN A 213 -0.93 17.80 12.09
CA GLN A 213 -1.04 19.18 12.52
C GLN A 213 -0.59 20.08 11.38
N PHE A 214 -1.48 20.96 10.94
CA PHE A 214 -1.24 21.91 9.87
C PHE A 214 -1.11 23.31 10.46
N ALA A 215 0.10 23.84 10.50
CA ALA A 215 0.39 25.19 10.97
C ALA A 215 0.49 26.13 9.75
N PHE A 216 -0.51 27.00 9.60
CA PHE A 216 -0.59 27.92 8.47
C PHE A 216 0.09 29.24 8.80
N LYS A 217 0.93 29.70 7.88
CA LYS A 217 1.58 31.01 7.90
C LYS A 217 1.10 31.80 6.68
N PRO A 218 0.07 32.66 6.82
CA PRO A 218 -0.44 33.44 5.71
C PRO A 218 0.62 34.42 5.20
N SER A 219 0.70 34.56 3.87
CA SER A 219 1.54 35.57 3.24
C SER A 219 1.07 36.98 3.61
N LYS A 220 1.96 37.99 3.49
CA LYS A 220 1.60 39.39 3.77
C LYS A 220 0.36 39.86 2.98
N LYS A 221 0.23 39.43 1.72
CA LYS A 221 -0.93 39.74 0.85
C LYS A 221 -2.21 39.03 1.30
N ALA A 222 -2.08 37.81 1.84
CA ALA A 222 -3.21 37.04 2.32
C ALA A 222 -3.74 37.51 3.68
N ARG A 223 -2.89 38.14 4.52
CA ARG A 223 -3.32 38.72 5.81
C ARG A 223 -4.40 39.79 5.67
N SER A 224 -4.32 40.59 4.62
CA SER A 224 -5.33 41.58 4.27
C SER A 224 -6.52 41.00 3.49
N SER A 225 -6.44 39.73 3.09
CA SER A 225 -7.55 39.08 2.40
C SER A 225 -8.59 38.63 3.42
N SER A 226 -9.85 38.97 3.14
CA SER A 226 -11.00 38.45 3.88
C SER A 226 -11.03 36.92 3.88
N LEU A 227 -10.34 36.24 2.97
CA LEU A 227 -10.32 34.78 2.90
C LEU A 227 -9.77 34.15 4.19
N PHE A 228 -8.68 34.67 4.77
CA PHE A 228 -8.13 34.15 6.04
C PHE A 228 -8.83 34.71 7.28
N GLN A 229 -9.45 35.88 7.17
CA GLN A 229 -10.23 36.49 8.24
C GLN A 229 -11.62 35.83 8.38
N ASN A 230 -12.21 35.39 7.26
CA ASN A 230 -13.53 34.75 7.16
C ASN A 230 -13.49 33.25 7.43
N ILE A 231 -12.29 32.65 7.48
CA ILE A 231 -12.06 31.29 8.00
C ILE A 231 -12.29 31.25 9.53
N SER A 232 -13.30 31.98 10.00
CA SER A 232 -13.56 32.30 11.39
C SER A 232 -13.54 31.07 12.30
N PHE A 233 -13.32 31.31 13.59
CA PHE A 233 -13.27 30.35 14.70
C PHE A 233 -14.42 29.31 14.79
N LYS A 234 -15.42 29.36 13.90
CA LYS A 234 -16.62 28.52 13.89
C LYS A 234 -16.88 27.80 12.57
N LEU A 235 -15.88 27.56 11.73
CA LEU A 235 -16.10 26.63 10.61
C LEU A 235 -16.49 25.27 11.17
N SER A 236 -17.59 24.72 10.63
CA SER A 236 -17.97 23.35 10.90
C SER A 236 -16.86 22.39 10.48
N ARG A 237 -16.92 21.16 11.00
CA ARG A 237 -16.06 20.05 10.57
C ARG A 237 -16.04 19.92 9.03
N TYR A 238 -17.21 20.04 8.41
CA TYR A 238 -17.42 19.94 6.97
C TYR A 238 -16.72 21.05 6.19
N GLU A 239 -16.90 22.30 6.62
CA GLU A 239 -16.32 23.46 5.93
C GLU A 239 -14.81 23.45 6.05
N THR A 240 -14.29 23.04 7.22
CA THR A 240 -12.85 22.89 7.45
C THR A 240 -12.24 21.83 6.51
N GLU A 241 -12.91 20.69 6.34
CA GLU A 241 -12.48 19.63 5.42
C GLU A 241 -12.49 20.11 3.96
N SER A 242 -13.62 20.68 3.52
CA SER A 242 -13.78 21.21 2.15
C SER A 242 -12.75 22.28 1.83
N TRP A 243 -12.49 23.16 2.79
CA TRP A 243 -11.47 24.20 2.66
C TRP A 243 -10.06 23.62 2.54
N LEU A 244 -9.68 22.68 3.42
CA LEU A 244 -8.36 22.05 3.36
C LEU A 244 -8.17 21.29 2.04
N LYS A 245 -9.18 20.55 1.56
CA LYS A 245 -9.14 19.84 0.28
C LYS A 245 -8.83 20.81 -0.86
N ARG A 246 -9.58 21.91 -0.92
CA ARG A 246 -9.37 22.95 -1.93
C ARG A 246 -7.97 23.56 -1.82
N PHE A 247 -7.54 23.90 -0.61
CA PHE A 247 -6.22 24.48 -0.37
C PHE A 247 -5.08 23.57 -0.87
N PHE A 248 -5.09 22.28 -0.52
CA PHE A 248 -4.05 21.36 -0.98
C PHE A 248 -4.12 21.10 -2.48
N HIS A 249 -5.32 21.01 -3.06
CA HIS A 249 -5.49 20.90 -4.50
C HIS A 249 -4.91 22.12 -5.24
N GLU A 250 -5.20 23.34 -4.78
CA GLU A 250 -4.62 24.58 -5.32
C GLU A 250 -3.10 24.65 -5.12
N ALA A 251 -2.57 24.01 -4.09
CA ALA A 251 -1.13 23.84 -3.87
C ALA A 251 -0.49 22.73 -4.74
N GLY A 252 -1.25 22.08 -5.61
CA GLY A 252 -0.77 20.99 -6.47
C GLY A 252 -0.58 19.66 -5.75
N SER A 253 -1.23 19.47 -4.60
CA SER A 253 -1.16 18.26 -3.77
C SER A 253 -2.48 17.50 -3.84
N GLU A 254 -2.43 16.23 -4.25
CA GLU A 254 -3.60 15.31 -4.27
C GLU A 254 -3.91 14.72 -2.89
N PHE A 255 -3.52 15.40 -1.82
CA PHE A 255 -3.64 14.89 -0.46
C PHE A 255 -5.10 14.60 -0.09
N PHE A 256 -5.40 13.34 0.15
CA PHE A 256 -6.73 12.91 0.55
C PHE A 256 -6.93 13.07 2.06
N ILE A 257 -7.92 13.89 2.41
CA ILE A 257 -8.21 14.27 3.79
C ILE A 257 -9.26 13.36 4.44
N GLY A 258 -10.13 12.75 3.64
CA GLY A 258 -11.33 12.06 4.11
C GLY A 258 -12.51 12.31 3.17
N ASN A 259 -13.66 11.72 3.48
CA ASN A 259 -14.95 12.21 3.00
C ASN A 259 -15.88 12.49 4.18
N GLU A 260 -16.97 13.20 3.91
CA GLU A 260 -17.92 13.64 4.95
C GLU A 260 -18.61 12.47 5.67
N SER A 261 -18.76 11.33 4.99
CA SER A 261 -19.37 10.11 5.52
C SER A 261 -18.39 9.24 6.33
N SER A 262 -17.15 9.70 6.49
CA SER A 262 -16.09 8.97 7.19
C SER A 262 -16.15 9.14 8.70
N ASN A 263 -16.61 8.09 9.40
CA ASN A 263 -16.60 8.02 10.86
C ASN A 263 -15.20 7.92 11.49
N TRP A 264 -14.15 7.80 10.68
CA TRP A 264 -12.75 7.57 11.08
C TRP A 264 -11.89 8.84 11.00
N TYR A 265 -12.50 9.97 10.64
CA TYR A 265 -11.92 11.31 10.66
C TYR A 265 -12.42 12.05 11.90
N GLN A 266 -11.50 12.66 12.65
CA GLN A 266 -11.82 13.66 13.66
C GLN A 266 -10.98 14.90 13.36
N CYS A 267 -11.63 15.95 12.87
CA CYS A 267 -11.03 17.29 12.89
C CYS A 267 -11.39 17.94 14.21
N HIS A 268 -10.38 18.23 15.01
CA HIS A 268 -10.53 18.89 16.31
C HIS A 268 -10.68 20.41 16.17
N GLY A 269 -10.94 20.89 14.96
CA GLY A 269 -11.19 22.28 14.66
C GLY A 269 -9.94 23.16 14.73
N TRP A 270 -10.19 24.44 14.92
CA TRP A 270 -9.23 25.52 14.82
C TRP A 270 -8.63 25.80 16.19
N LYS A 271 -7.31 25.69 16.31
CA LYS A 271 -6.58 26.26 17.44
C LYS A 271 -5.76 27.42 16.92
N ILE A 272 -6.28 28.63 17.10
CA ILE A 272 -5.47 29.84 16.90
C ILE A 272 -4.53 29.89 18.09
N GLY A 273 -3.24 29.69 17.84
CA GLY A 273 -2.25 29.84 18.89
C GLY A 273 -2.12 31.33 19.20
N GLU A 274 -2.44 31.73 20.44
CA GLU A 274 -2.05 33.02 20.99
C GLU A 274 -0.53 33.00 21.24
N GLY A 275 0.25 32.97 20.16
CA GLY A 275 1.70 33.11 20.21
C GLY A 275 2.11 34.53 19.85
N GLU A 276 3.24 34.99 20.39
CA GLU A 276 3.84 36.32 20.16
C GLU A 276 4.10 36.68 18.67
N GLN A 277 3.89 35.75 17.73
CA GLN A 277 4.03 35.95 16.28
C GLN A 277 2.71 36.10 15.50
N GLY A 278 1.58 36.25 16.19
CA GLY A 278 0.39 36.97 15.73
C GLY A 278 -0.49 36.39 14.61
N ASP A 279 0.02 35.57 13.69
CA ASP A 279 -0.75 35.23 12.48
C ASP A 279 -0.79 33.73 12.12
N THR A 280 -0.42 32.84 13.04
CA THR A 280 -0.45 31.40 12.77
C THR A 280 -1.66 30.72 13.37
N PHE A 281 -2.38 29.95 12.55
CA PHE A 281 -3.44 29.07 13.03
C PHE A 281 -3.08 27.62 12.76
N ASN A 282 -3.60 26.73 13.61
CA ASN A 282 -3.37 25.31 13.52
C ASN A 282 -4.68 24.57 13.29
N ILE A 283 -4.64 23.58 12.38
CA ILE A 283 -5.69 22.57 12.25
C ILE A 283 -5.08 21.23 12.63
N ILE A 284 -5.77 20.49 13.50
CA ILE A 284 -5.38 19.12 13.87
C ILE A 284 -6.38 18.15 13.25
N LEU A 285 -5.85 17.23 12.46
CA LEU A 285 -6.55 16.18 11.78
C LEU A 285 -6.12 14.84 12.35
N HIS A 286 -7.05 14.11 12.96
CA HIS A 286 -6.83 12.75 13.43
C HIS A 286 -7.55 11.75 12.54
N ARG A 287 -6.85 10.70 12.11
CA ARG A 287 -7.37 9.67 11.20
C ARG A 287 -7.03 8.28 11.71
N ASP A 288 -8.06 7.45 11.85
CA ASP A 288 -7.90 6.02 12.10
C ASP A 288 -7.84 5.28 10.75
N LEU A 289 -6.65 4.82 10.39
CA LEU A 289 -6.42 4.06 9.15
C LEU A 289 -6.68 2.55 9.32
N GLY A 290 -7.31 2.16 10.43
CA GLY A 290 -7.74 0.81 10.77
C GLY A 290 -6.61 -0.12 11.23
N GLY A 291 -7.00 -1.28 11.75
CA GLY A 291 -6.10 -2.37 12.14
C GLY A 291 -5.75 -3.34 11.02
N ASP A 292 -5.64 -4.62 11.38
CA ASP A 292 -5.22 -5.70 10.45
C ASP A 292 -6.29 -6.10 9.42
N ARG A 293 -7.52 -5.61 9.57
CA ARG A 293 -8.65 -5.92 8.68
C ARG A 293 -8.78 -4.86 7.59
N ARG A 294 -8.98 -5.31 6.35
CA ARG A 294 -9.41 -4.48 5.21
C ARG A 294 -10.76 -5.01 4.68
N PRO A 295 -11.71 -4.17 4.25
CA PRO A 295 -11.77 -2.72 4.40
C PRO A 295 -12.62 -2.32 5.60
N CYS A 296 -12.17 -1.33 6.37
CA CYS A 296 -13.12 -0.34 6.87
C CYS A 296 -13.39 0.62 5.69
N LYS A 297 -14.63 1.11 5.55
CA LYS A 297 -15.04 2.02 4.45
C LYS A 297 -14.05 3.16 4.19
N GLY A 298 -13.37 3.61 5.24
CA GLY A 298 -12.36 4.65 5.13
C GLY A 298 -11.15 4.37 4.28
N TRP A 299 -10.78 3.10 4.14
CA TRP A 299 -9.69 2.73 3.27
C TRP A 299 -10.12 2.75 1.79
N GLU A 300 -11.35 2.34 1.49
CA GLU A 300 -11.92 2.36 0.13
C GLU A 300 -12.03 3.79 -0.40
N ASP A 301 -12.43 4.73 0.46
CA ASP A 301 -12.57 6.14 0.10
C ASP A 301 -11.21 6.86 -0.07
N ASN A 302 -10.15 6.42 0.62
CA ASN A 302 -8.78 6.96 0.49
C ASN A 302 -8.02 6.42 -0.74
N CYS A 303 -8.51 5.36 -1.38
CA CYS A 303 -7.75 4.75 -2.48
C CYS A 303 -7.81 5.65 -3.72
N HIS A 304 -6.65 6.19 -4.10
CA HIS A 304 -6.46 6.81 -5.42
C HIS A 304 -6.92 5.83 -6.51
N THR A 305 -7.89 6.24 -7.34
CA THR A 305 -8.55 5.38 -8.33
C THR A 305 -7.79 5.25 -9.65
#